data_AF-A0A914PNH5-F1
#
_entry.id   AF-A0A914PNH5-F1
#
_cell.length_a   1.000
_cell.length_b   1.000
_cell.length_c   1.000
_cell.angle_alpha   90.00
_cell.angle_beta   90.00
_cell.angle_gamma   90.00
#
_symmetry.space_group_name_H-M   'P 1'
#
loop_
_entity.id
_entity.type
_entity.pdbx_description
1 polymer ?
#
loop_
_entity_poly.entity_id
_entity_poly.type
_entity_poly.pdbx_seq_one_letter_code
_entity_poly.pdbx_strand_id
1 'polypeptide(L)'
;MMSRSSTAFLAILVICLSAGFSNAITPGSCKANPSTLDRNATNCADERDSASCKAIFSAAPTATEPRDPKCTDPNLEDFALECANTCGLCCETAAYSCGDDPVSPINCTANTRYCRDASWTTVMQQYCPGTCGLCTSASAAC
;
A
#
# COMPACT_ATOMS: atom_id res chain seq x y z
N MET A 1 56.47 -31.25 22.90
CA MET A 1 55.82 -30.83 24.16
C MET A 1 54.78 -29.77 23.81
N MET A 2 53.51 -30.08 24.06
CA MET A 2 52.33 -29.24 23.89
C MET A 2 52.29 -28.10 24.92
N SER A 3 51.79 -26.90 24.54
CA SER A 3 50.96 -25.99 25.37
C SER A 3 50.58 -24.73 24.54
N ARG A 4 49.46 -24.68 23.81
CA ARG A 4 48.11 -24.15 24.16
C ARG A 4 48.07 -22.69 24.64
N SER A 5 47.51 -21.79 23.82
CA SER A 5 46.46 -20.78 24.14
C SER A 5 46.35 -19.75 23.01
N SER A 6 45.36 -19.84 22.11
CA SER A 6 43.98 -19.37 22.28
C SER A 6 43.80 -17.86 22.05
N THR A 7 43.71 -17.46 20.78
CA THR A 7 42.72 -16.46 20.33
C THR A 7 42.28 -16.87 18.93
N ALA A 8 41.29 -17.74 18.91
CA ALA A 8 40.57 -18.12 17.71
C ALA A 8 39.91 -16.86 17.14
N PHE A 9 40.35 -16.42 15.95
CA PHE A 9 39.58 -15.52 15.11
C PHE A 9 38.34 -16.29 14.64
N LEU A 10 37.33 -16.38 15.51
CA LEU A 10 35.96 -16.71 15.12
C LEU A 10 35.48 -15.53 14.26
N ALA A 11 35.73 -15.61 12.96
CA ALA A 11 34.92 -14.92 11.97
C ALA A 11 33.54 -15.59 12.00
N ILE A 12 32.68 -15.11 12.91
CA ILE A 12 31.26 -15.45 12.91
C ILE A 12 30.68 -14.78 11.67
N LEU A 13 30.67 -15.50 10.54
CA LEU A 13 29.82 -15.16 9.41
C LEU A 13 28.39 -15.45 9.87
N VAL A 14 27.77 -14.51 10.58
CA VAL A 14 26.31 -14.46 10.73
C VAL A 14 25.78 -14.12 9.35
N ILE A 15 25.59 -15.13 8.51
CA ILE A 15 24.76 -14.99 7.32
C ILE A 15 23.34 -14.88 7.86
N CYS A 16 22.88 -13.64 8.10
CA CYS A 16 21.46 -13.34 8.16
C CYS A 16 20.88 -13.67 6.78
N LEU A 17 20.58 -14.95 6.54
CA LEU A 17 19.55 -15.34 5.59
C LEU A 17 18.22 -14.88 6.19
N SER A 18 17.98 -13.57 6.16
CA SER A 18 16.62 -13.07 6.10
C SER A 18 16.10 -13.56 4.74
N ALA A 19 15.54 -14.77 4.74
CA ALA A 19 14.49 -15.10 3.81
C ALA A 19 13.38 -14.08 4.06
N GLY A 20 13.52 -12.91 3.43
CA GLY A 20 12.40 -12.06 3.14
C GLY A 20 11.50 -12.93 2.27
N PHE A 21 10.50 -13.53 2.89
CA PHE A 21 9.32 -13.92 2.16
C PHE A 21 8.73 -12.61 1.67
N SER A 22 9.19 -12.15 0.51
CA SER A 22 8.44 -11.21 -0.29
C SER A 22 7.12 -11.95 -0.56
N ASN A 23 6.12 -11.70 0.28
CA ASN A 23 4.75 -11.96 -0.10
C ASN A 23 4.59 -11.20 -1.41
N ALA A 24 4.49 -11.94 -2.51
CA ALA A 24 4.20 -11.36 -3.80
C ALA A 24 2.96 -10.49 -3.58
N ILE A 25 3.13 -9.17 -3.68
CA ILE A 25 2.02 -8.25 -3.79
C ILE A 25 1.38 -8.66 -5.11
N THR A 26 0.28 -9.39 -5.03
CA THR A 26 -0.47 -9.74 -6.22
C THR A 26 -1.05 -8.44 -6.77
N PRO A 27 -0.82 -8.11 -8.06
CA PRO A 27 -1.47 -6.96 -8.69
C PRO A 27 -2.99 -7.17 -8.58
N GLY A 28 -3.69 -6.23 -7.95
CA GLY A 28 -5.06 -6.48 -7.48
C GLY A 28 -5.24 -6.45 -5.96
N SER A 29 -4.23 -6.04 -5.21
CA SER A 29 -4.20 -6.12 -3.74
C SER A 29 -4.98 -5.00 -3.05
N CYS A 30 -5.39 -3.95 -3.77
CA CYS A 30 -6.37 -2.95 -3.27
C CYS A 30 -7.81 -3.48 -3.17
N LYS A 31 -8.00 -4.64 -2.54
CA LYS A 31 -9.30 -5.26 -2.27
C LYS A 31 -9.51 -5.34 -0.77
N ALA A 32 -10.50 -4.63 -0.24
CA ALA A 32 -10.98 -4.84 1.13
C ALA A 32 -11.67 -6.21 1.27
N ASN A 33 -12.23 -6.75 0.18
CA ASN A 33 -12.87 -8.06 0.06
C ASN A 33 -12.82 -8.52 -1.41
N PRO A 34 -12.97 -9.82 -1.77
CA PRO A 34 -13.02 -10.27 -3.16
C PRO A 34 -13.92 -9.44 -4.09
N SER A 35 -15.01 -8.87 -3.56
CA SER A 35 -16.00 -8.09 -4.30
C SER A 35 -15.93 -6.57 -4.10
N THR A 36 -15.06 -6.04 -3.25
CA THR A 36 -15.00 -4.59 -2.97
C THR A 36 -13.57 -4.06 -2.96
N LEU A 37 -13.38 -2.90 -3.59
CA LEU A 37 -12.11 -2.19 -3.53
C LEU A 37 -11.81 -1.69 -2.12
N ASP A 38 -10.53 -1.62 -1.80
CA ASP A 38 -10.07 -0.93 -0.61
C ASP A 38 -10.43 0.57 -0.68
N ARG A 39 -10.68 1.21 0.48
CA ARG A 39 -11.01 2.65 0.53
C ARG A 39 -9.91 3.47 -0.12
N ASN A 40 -8.68 3.02 -0.03
CA ASN A 40 -7.52 3.70 -0.55
C ASN A 40 -7.24 3.40 -2.02
N ALA A 41 -8.01 2.53 -2.68
CA ALA A 41 -7.82 2.16 -4.07
C ALA A 41 -7.95 3.35 -5.05
N THR A 42 -8.71 4.40 -4.68
CA THR A 42 -9.08 5.52 -5.56
C THR A 42 -8.87 6.90 -4.90
N ASN A 43 -8.00 6.99 -3.89
CA ASN A 43 -7.75 8.25 -3.17
C ASN A 43 -6.54 9.05 -3.69
N CYS A 44 -5.78 8.49 -4.63
CA CYS A 44 -4.73 9.20 -5.35
C CYS A 44 -5.25 9.88 -6.61
N ALA A 45 -4.48 10.79 -7.19
CA ALA A 45 -4.68 11.24 -8.56
C ALA A 45 -3.94 10.31 -9.53
N ASP A 46 -4.42 10.20 -10.77
CA ASP A 46 -3.59 9.65 -11.85
C ASP A 46 -2.39 10.57 -12.08
N GLU A 47 -1.20 9.99 -12.29
CA GLU A 47 -0.01 10.75 -12.68
C GLU A 47 -0.12 11.23 -14.13
N ARG A 48 -0.90 10.52 -14.93
CA ARG A 48 -1.20 10.85 -16.33
C ARG A 48 -2.52 11.60 -16.42
N ASP A 49 -2.67 12.36 -17.50
CA ASP A 49 -3.93 13.02 -17.81
C ASP A 49 -5.07 11.99 -17.87
N SER A 50 -6.19 12.29 -17.21
CA SER A 50 -7.31 11.36 -17.09
C SER A 50 -7.90 10.94 -18.44
N ALA A 51 -7.75 11.73 -19.52
CA ALA A 51 -8.16 11.30 -20.86
C ALA A 51 -7.22 10.23 -21.43
N SER A 52 -5.93 10.30 -21.12
CA SER A 52 -4.95 9.28 -21.53
C SER A 52 -5.20 7.95 -20.83
N CYS A 53 -5.50 7.98 -19.53
CA CYS A 53 -5.88 6.79 -18.77
C CYS A 53 -7.19 6.19 -19.30
N LYS A 54 -8.21 7.01 -19.55
CA LYS A 54 -9.51 6.57 -20.10
C LYS A 54 -9.44 6.03 -21.53
N ALA A 55 -8.45 6.44 -22.31
CA ALA A 55 -8.26 5.91 -23.67
C ALA A 55 -7.79 4.44 -23.66
N ILE A 56 -7.17 3.99 -22.57
CA ILE A 56 -6.58 2.65 -22.45
C ILE A 56 -7.40 1.78 -21.50
N PHE A 57 -7.78 2.34 -20.35
CA PHE A 57 -8.58 1.71 -19.30
C PHE A 57 -10.00 2.28 -19.31
N SER A 58 -10.95 1.41 -19.58
CA SER A 58 -12.29 1.74 -20.08
C SER A 58 -13.18 2.45 -19.05
N ALA A 59 -12.85 2.40 -17.75
CA ALA A 59 -13.39 3.28 -16.70
C ALA A 59 -12.73 3.01 -15.33
N ALA A 60 -12.79 4.01 -14.45
CA ALA A 60 -12.43 3.87 -13.04
C ALA A 60 -13.35 2.86 -12.34
N PRO A 61 -12.79 1.95 -11.51
CA PRO A 61 -13.59 0.96 -10.82
C PRO A 61 -14.41 1.65 -9.72
N THR A 62 -15.67 1.23 -9.56
CA THR A 62 -16.50 1.68 -8.44
C THR A 62 -16.32 0.75 -7.24
N ALA A 63 -16.77 1.15 -6.05
CA ALA A 63 -16.61 0.37 -4.82
C ALA A 63 -17.15 -1.08 -4.90
N THR A 64 -18.03 -1.37 -5.87
CA THR A 64 -18.70 -2.65 -6.08
C THR A 64 -18.47 -3.27 -7.46
N GLU A 65 -17.79 -2.59 -8.37
CA GLU A 65 -17.57 -3.09 -9.75
C GLU A 65 -16.14 -3.61 -9.94
N PRO A 66 -15.96 -4.64 -10.79
CA PRO A 66 -14.65 -5.13 -11.14
C PRO A 66 -13.85 -4.05 -11.90
N ARG A 67 -12.53 -4.09 -11.73
CA ARG A 67 -11.59 -3.23 -12.47
C ARG A 67 -11.59 -3.60 -13.95
N ASP A 68 -11.14 -2.68 -14.79
CA ASP A 68 -10.81 -3.03 -16.17
C ASP A 68 -9.77 -4.17 -16.14
N PRO A 69 -10.00 -5.29 -16.84
CA PRO A 69 -9.05 -6.41 -16.91
C PRO A 69 -7.63 -5.99 -17.33
N LYS A 70 -7.50 -4.91 -18.11
CA LYS A 70 -6.22 -4.35 -18.53
C LYS A 70 -5.42 -3.75 -17.39
N CYS A 71 -6.06 -3.33 -16.30
CA CYS A 71 -5.37 -2.85 -15.09
C CYS A 71 -4.61 -3.96 -14.36
N THR A 72 -4.83 -5.22 -14.71
CA THR A 72 -4.10 -6.39 -14.20
C THR A 72 -3.27 -7.08 -15.28
N ASP A 73 -3.15 -6.48 -16.47
CA ASP A 73 -2.33 -7.03 -17.54
C ASP A 73 -0.85 -6.76 -17.23
N PRO A 74 0.01 -7.79 -17.17
CA PRO A 74 1.42 -7.61 -16.85
C PRO A 74 2.18 -6.78 -17.88
N ASN A 75 1.66 -6.62 -19.11
CA ASN A 75 2.28 -5.77 -20.13
C ASN A 75 1.91 -4.28 -19.96
N LEU A 76 0.95 -3.97 -19.10
CA LEU A 76 0.46 -2.62 -18.84
C LEU A 76 0.66 -2.20 -17.38
N GLU A 77 1.41 -2.97 -16.58
CA GLU A 77 1.54 -2.77 -15.13
C GLU A 77 2.06 -1.37 -14.77
N ASP A 78 3.17 -0.94 -15.38
CA ASP A 78 3.71 0.41 -15.16
C ASP A 78 2.68 1.50 -15.52
N PHE A 79 2.00 1.33 -16.65
CA PHE A 79 1.00 2.28 -17.13
C PHE A 79 -0.28 2.28 -16.25
N ALA A 80 -0.62 1.14 -15.66
CA ALA A 80 -1.73 1.00 -14.72
C ALA A 80 -1.41 1.68 -13.38
N LEU A 81 -0.15 1.66 -12.93
CA LEU A 81 0.32 2.41 -11.76
C LEU A 81 0.36 3.92 -12.01
N GLU A 82 0.80 4.35 -13.20
CA GLU A 82 0.69 5.76 -13.62
C GLU A 82 -0.78 6.25 -13.68
N CYS A 83 -1.71 5.34 -13.95
CA CYS A 83 -3.16 5.56 -13.95
C CYS A 83 -3.84 4.95 -12.71
N ALA A 84 -3.18 5.01 -11.55
CA ALA A 84 -3.60 4.31 -10.35
C ALA A 84 -5.02 4.68 -9.86
N ASN A 85 -5.49 5.92 -10.06
CA ASN A 85 -6.87 6.28 -9.71
C ASN A 85 -7.85 5.58 -10.66
N THR A 86 -7.59 5.67 -11.96
CA THR A 86 -8.39 5.03 -13.01
C THR A 86 -8.36 3.51 -12.90
N CYS A 87 -7.29 2.91 -12.40
CA CYS A 87 -7.20 1.46 -12.22
C CYS A 87 -7.59 0.97 -10.82
N GLY A 88 -7.88 1.86 -9.87
CA GLY A 88 -8.14 1.46 -8.49
C GLY A 88 -6.92 0.82 -7.81
N LEU A 89 -5.73 1.30 -8.14
CA LEU A 89 -4.42 0.81 -7.69
C LEU A 89 -3.70 1.81 -6.77
N CYS A 90 -4.37 2.87 -6.32
CA CYS A 90 -3.72 3.88 -5.47
C CYS A 90 -3.05 3.24 -4.25
N CYS A 91 -3.65 2.23 -3.61
CA CYS A 91 -3.03 1.56 -2.46
C CYS A 91 -1.72 0.80 -2.77
N GLU A 92 -1.41 0.54 -4.04
CA GLU A 92 -0.16 -0.09 -4.48
C GLU A 92 0.95 0.95 -4.73
N THR A 93 0.59 2.24 -4.80
CA THR A 93 1.57 3.33 -4.92
C THR A 93 2.20 3.66 -3.56
N ALA A 94 3.50 3.97 -3.55
CA ALA A 94 4.26 4.21 -2.31
C ALA A 94 3.71 5.36 -1.45
N ALA A 95 3.09 6.37 -2.07
CA ALA A 95 2.54 7.52 -1.35
C ALA A 95 1.21 7.20 -0.63
N TYR A 96 0.54 6.13 -1.05
CA TYR A 96 -0.77 5.76 -0.57
C TYR A 96 -0.76 4.40 0.14
N SER A 97 0.30 3.59 0.07
CA SER A 97 0.41 2.30 0.78
C SER A 97 0.77 2.42 2.28
N CYS A 98 0.07 3.27 3.03
CA CYS A 98 0.36 3.51 4.44
C CYS A 98 -0.46 2.64 5.41
N GLY A 99 0.13 2.31 6.57
CA GLY A 99 -0.54 1.61 7.67
C GLY A 99 -1.13 2.55 8.71
N ASP A 100 -1.94 2.02 9.63
CA ASP A 100 -2.39 2.77 10.81
C ASP A 100 -1.27 2.88 11.85
N ASP A 101 -1.32 3.92 12.69
CA ASP A 101 -0.39 4.12 13.79
C ASP A 101 -0.61 3.02 14.86
N PRO A 102 0.41 2.20 15.20
CA PRO A 102 0.27 1.11 16.17
C PRO A 102 -0.01 1.59 17.59
N VAL A 103 0.29 2.85 17.92
CA VAL A 103 0.01 3.46 19.24
C VAL A 103 -1.19 4.41 19.20
N SER A 104 -2.01 4.34 18.15
CA SER A 104 -3.23 5.12 18.03
C SER A 104 -4.11 5.00 19.28
N PRO A 105 -4.55 6.12 19.89
CA PRO A 105 -5.51 6.11 20.99
C PRO A 105 -6.94 5.75 20.53
N ILE A 106 -7.14 5.57 19.22
CA ILE A 106 -8.43 5.33 18.59
C ILE A 106 -8.40 3.96 17.91
N ASN A 107 -9.43 3.15 18.17
CA ASN A 107 -9.63 1.92 17.43
C ASN A 107 -10.08 2.23 15.99
N CYS A 108 -9.14 2.23 15.05
CA CYS A 108 -9.37 2.63 13.66
C CYS A 108 -10.51 1.83 13.00
N THR A 109 -10.54 0.51 13.19
CA THR A 109 -11.58 -0.38 12.63
C THR A 109 -12.98 -0.08 13.17
N ALA A 110 -13.11 0.22 14.47
CA ALA A 110 -14.39 0.56 15.09
C ALA A 110 -14.88 1.98 14.75
N ASN A 111 -14.00 2.85 14.25
CA ASN A 111 -14.24 4.28 14.13
C ASN A 111 -14.19 4.81 12.68
N THR A 112 -14.38 3.92 11.70
CA THR A 112 -14.37 4.26 10.26
C THR A 112 -15.38 5.32 9.82
N ARG A 113 -16.39 5.60 10.65
CA ARG A 113 -17.36 6.69 10.45
C ARG A 113 -16.72 8.08 10.50
N TYR A 114 -15.64 8.22 11.28
CA TYR A 114 -14.95 9.51 11.43
C TYR A 114 -13.99 9.80 10.27
N CYS A 115 -13.69 8.84 9.41
CA CYS A 115 -12.86 9.05 8.22
C CYS A 115 -13.44 10.10 7.26
N ARG A 116 -14.75 10.34 7.30
CA ARG A 116 -15.46 11.35 6.48
C ARG A 116 -16.00 12.52 7.29
N ASP A 117 -15.72 12.55 8.59
CA ASP A 117 -16.12 13.64 9.46
C ASP A 117 -15.03 14.73 9.40
N ALA A 118 -15.39 15.92 8.93
CA ALA A 118 -14.47 17.04 8.79
C ALA A 118 -13.80 17.42 10.13
N SER A 119 -14.48 17.21 11.26
CA SER A 119 -13.96 17.50 12.60
C SER A 119 -12.89 16.49 13.05
N TRP A 120 -12.90 15.29 12.47
CA TRP A 120 -12.00 14.19 12.84
C TRP A 120 -11.00 13.83 11.76
N THR A 121 -11.10 14.43 10.57
CA THR A 121 -10.26 14.08 9.41
C THR A 121 -8.77 14.18 9.74
N THR A 122 -8.33 15.25 10.42
CA THR A 122 -6.93 15.41 10.83
C THR A 122 -6.47 14.32 11.80
N VAL A 123 -7.31 13.96 12.78
CA VAL A 123 -7.01 12.92 13.77
C VAL A 123 -6.94 11.55 13.09
N MET A 124 -7.88 11.27 12.20
CA MET A 124 -7.92 10.02 11.43
C MET A 124 -6.76 9.92 10.45
N GLN A 125 -6.34 11.03 9.84
CA GLN A 125 -5.16 11.07 8.97
C GLN A 125 -3.86 10.85 9.75
N GLN A 126 -3.79 11.27 11.01
CA GLN A 126 -2.61 11.07 11.84
C GLN A 126 -2.50 9.62 12.34
N TYR A 127 -3.60 9.05 12.83
CA TYR A 127 -3.58 7.77 13.54
C TYR A 127 -4.12 6.59 12.75
N CYS A 128 -5.06 6.83 11.84
CA CYS A 128 -5.74 5.80 11.06
C CYS A 128 -5.69 6.06 9.55
N PRO A 129 -4.57 6.52 8.96
CA PRO A 129 -4.56 6.90 7.55
C PRO A 129 -4.76 5.70 6.62
N GLY A 130 -4.29 4.51 7.00
CA GLY A 130 -4.51 3.27 6.25
C GLY A 130 -5.98 2.87 6.23
N THR A 131 -6.60 2.75 7.40
CA THR A 131 -8.03 2.40 7.54
C THR A 131 -8.94 3.43 6.86
N CYS A 132 -8.59 4.71 6.91
CA CYS A 132 -9.38 5.77 6.29
C CYS A 132 -9.05 6.02 4.81
N GLY A 133 -7.98 5.42 4.28
CA GLY A 133 -7.45 5.72 2.96
C GLY A 133 -6.99 7.17 2.81
N LEU A 134 -6.59 7.82 3.91
CA LEU A 134 -6.12 9.21 3.95
C LEU A 134 -4.60 9.28 3.84
N CYS A 135 -3.99 8.24 3.26
CA CYS A 135 -2.57 8.21 2.99
C CYS A 135 -2.22 9.31 1.99
N THR A 136 -1.55 10.37 2.46
CA THR A 136 -1.04 11.44 1.60
C THR A 136 0.32 11.84 2.15
N SER A 137 1.34 11.00 1.92
CA SER A 137 2.71 11.21 2.43
C SER A 137 2.77 11.76 3.86
N ALA A 138 2.11 11.07 4.80
CA ALA A 138 2.52 11.10 6.19
C ALA A 138 3.13 9.72 6.46
N SER A 139 4.39 9.73 6.91
CA SER A 139 5.24 8.58 7.23
C SER A 139 5.70 7.69 6.06
N ALA A 140 6.57 8.23 5.21
CA ALA A 140 7.83 7.51 5.02
C ALA A 140 8.53 7.54 6.39
N ALA A 141 8.29 6.51 7.22
CA ALA A 141 9.15 6.26 8.36
C ALA A 141 10.48 5.78 7.76
N CYS A 142 11.51 6.59 7.98
CA CYS A 142 12.89 6.36 7.55
C CYS A 142 13.47 5.06 8.11
#